data_AF-A0A6M2BWD1-F1
#
_entry.id   AF-A0A6M2BWD1-F1
#
_cell.length_a   1.000
_cell.length_b   1.000
_cell.length_c   1.000
_cell.angle_alpha   90.00
_cell.angle_beta   90.00
_cell.angle_gamma   90.00
#
_symmetry.space_group_name_H-M   'P 1'
#
loop_
_entity.id
_entity.type
_entity.pdbx_description
1 polymer ?
#
loop_
_entity_poly.entity_id
_entity_poly.type
_entity_poly.pdbx_seq_one_letter_code
_entity_poly.pdbx_strand_id
1 'polypeptide(L)'
;MKGMGGIRFFALLDVLITAPLAVPGLTHAWALLLLSAAGLLPVPERWSQFTPATLLFAQLLGVLGACWNGARLFRPDDRRLLGIDAVARLAVAVLLVIQLVVGAPPALGFFVVTELVGATLAFLYLRRRRAAGW
;
A
#
# COMPACT_ATOMS: atom_id res chain seq x y z
N MET A 1 17.75 -15.63 -7.05
CA MET A 1 16.51 -15.97 -6.30
C MET A 1 16.14 -15.02 -5.14
N LYS A 2 17.09 -14.38 -4.42
CA LYS A 2 16.76 -13.56 -3.21
C LYS A 2 15.89 -12.30 -3.45
N GLY A 3 15.86 -11.72 -4.66
CA GLY A 3 15.08 -10.50 -4.95
C GLY A 3 13.57 -10.69 -5.13
N MET A 4 13.14 -11.84 -5.67
CA MET A 4 11.71 -12.14 -5.89
C MET A 4 10.93 -12.33 -4.61
N GLY A 5 11.57 -12.93 -3.60
CA GLY A 5 10.94 -13.22 -2.32
C GLY A 5 10.45 -11.94 -1.64
N GLY A 6 11.27 -10.88 -1.69
CA GLY A 6 10.90 -9.56 -1.16
C GLY A 6 9.69 -8.95 -1.90
N ILE A 7 9.71 -8.97 -3.24
CA ILE A 7 8.60 -8.42 -4.05
C ILE A 7 7.28 -9.15 -3.74
N ARG A 8 7.31 -10.49 -3.67
CA ARG A 8 6.14 -11.30 -3.30
C ARG A 8 5.67 -11.03 -1.87
N PHE A 9 6.59 -10.88 -0.94
CA PHE A 9 6.26 -10.60 0.47
C PHE A 9 5.51 -9.27 0.60
N PHE A 10 6.01 -8.19 0.00
CA PHE A 10 5.32 -6.91 0.02
C PHE A 10 3.98 -6.96 -0.72
N ALA A 11 3.90 -7.67 -1.86
CA ALA A 11 2.62 -7.86 -2.55
C ALA A 11 1.59 -8.60 -1.66
N LEU A 12 2.02 -9.63 -0.92
CA LEU A 12 1.16 -10.36 0.01
C LEU A 12 0.71 -9.46 1.17
N LEU A 13 1.63 -8.71 1.79
CA LEU A 13 1.27 -7.77 2.85
C LEU A 13 0.24 -6.74 2.36
N ASP A 14 0.45 -6.18 1.18
CA ASP A 14 -0.47 -5.21 0.62
C ASP A 14 -1.84 -5.83 0.35
N VAL A 15 -1.93 -7.09 -0.13
CA VAL A 15 -3.21 -7.82 -0.23
C VAL A 15 -3.88 -7.93 1.14
N LEU A 16 -3.14 -8.38 2.17
CA LEU A 16 -3.69 -8.57 3.51
C LEU A 16 -4.17 -7.26 4.16
N ILE A 17 -3.53 -6.14 3.82
CA ILE A 17 -3.89 -4.81 4.31
C ILE A 17 -5.08 -4.24 3.52
N THR A 18 -5.09 -4.36 2.20
CA THR A 18 -6.12 -3.70 1.37
C THR A 18 -7.39 -4.52 1.21
N ALA A 19 -7.31 -5.85 1.14
CA ALA A 19 -8.49 -6.69 0.88
C ALA A 19 -9.58 -6.56 1.95
N PRO A 20 -9.29 -6.45 3.26
CA PRO A 20 -10.33 -6.25 4.26
C PRO A 20 -11.11 -4.94 4.09
N LEU A 21 -10.53 -3.92 3.46
CA LEU A 21 -11.25 -2.68 3.15
C LEU A 21 -12.39 -2.91 2.15
N ALA A 22 -12.27 -3.92 1.29
CA ALA A 22 -13.29 -4.27 0.28
C ALA A 22 -14.56 -4.88 0.88
N VAL A 23 -14.55 -5.29 2.15
CA VAL A 23 -15.66 -6.01 2.79
C VAL A 23 -16.58 -5.02 3.49
N PRO A 24 -17.84 -4.85 3.02
CA PRO A 24 -18.82 -4.01 3.71
C PRO A 24 -19.02 -4.46 5.16
N GLY A 25 -19.08 -3.50 6.09
CA GLY A 25 -19.16 -3.76 7.53
C GLY A 25 -17.79 -3.91 8.21
N LEU A 26 -16.74 -4.31 7.50
CA LEU A 26 -15.38 -4.39 8.05
C LEU A 26 -14.55 -3.13 7.78
N THR A 27 -14.83 -2.42 6.68
CA THR A 27 -14.02 -1.29 6.19
C THR A 27 -13.70 -0.26 7.27
N HIS A 28 -14.69 0.17 8.06
CA HIS A 28 -14.51 1.24 9.05
C HIS A 28 -13.60 0.80 10.20
N ALA A 29 -13.92 -0.33 10.84
CA ALA A 29 -13.12 -0.87 11.94
C ALA A 29 -11.69 -1.18 11.51
N TRP A 30 -11.52 -1.76 10.32
CA TRP A 30 -10.20 -2.05 9.77
C TRP A 30 -9.40 -0.78 9.47
N ALA A 31 -10.02 0.21 8.83
CA ALA A 31 -9.35 1.49 8.56
C ALA A 31 -8.91 2.19 9.85
N LEU A 32 -9.75 2.19 10.89
CA LEU A 32 -9.37 2.74 12.21
C LEU A 32 -8.21 1.96 12.85
N LEU A 33 -8.20 0.64 12.72
CA LEU A 33 -7.09 -0.18 13.21
C LEU A 33 -5.78 0.18 12.50
N LEU A 34 -5.81 0.37 11.19
CA LEU A 34 -4.63 0.80 10.42
C LEU A 34 -4.18 2.22 10.79
N LEU A 35 -5.12 3.17 10.87
CA LEU A 35 -4.84 4.56 11.22
C LEU A 35 -4.33 4.73 12.66
N SER A 36 -4.63 3.78 13.55
CA SER A 36 -4.14 3.75 14.92
C SER A 36 -2.86 2.93 15.10
N ALA A 37 -2.25 2.41 14.02
CA ALA A 37 -1.14 1.47 14.11
C ALA A 37 -1.45 0.30 15.06
N ALA A 38 -2.59 -0.37 14.84
CA ALA A 38 -3.11 -1.44 15.69
C ALA A 38 -3.39 -1.00 17.14
N GLY A 39 -3.85 0.23 17.34
CA GLY A 39 -4.16 0.80 18.66
C GLY A 39 -2.96 1.42 19.40
N LEU A 40 -1.77 1.43 18.80
CA LEU A 40 -0.56 1.98 19.43
C LEU A 40 -0.47 3.52 19.33
N LEU A 41 -1.19 4.13 18.39
CA LEU A 41 -1.12 5.55 18.09
C LEU A 41 -2.52 6.19 18.06
N PRO A 42 -2.62 7.48 18.44
CA PRO A 42 -3.90 8.18 18.43
C PRO A 42 -4.39 8.43 17.01
N VAL A 43 -5.70 8.37 16.83
CA VAL A 43 -6.40 8.79 15.60
C VAL A 43 -7.15 10.09 15.91
N PRO A 44 -6.81 11.21 15.26
CA PRO A 44 -7.56 12.45 15.44
C PRO A 44 -9.02 12.27 15.04
N GLU A 45 -9.94 12.91 15.76
CA GLU A 45 -11.39 12.71 15.58
C GLU A 45 -11.88 12.95 14.14
N ARG A 46 -11.36 14.00 13.47
CA ARG A 46 -11.67 14.28 12.06
C ARG A 46 -11.31 13.13 11.10
N TRP A 47 -10.39 12.25 11.50
CA TRP A 47 -9.97 11.07 10.73
C TRP A 47 -10.70 9.80 11.16
N SER A 48 -11.47 9.82 12.24
CA SER A 48 -12.27 8.67 12.69
C SER A 48 -13.74 8.73 12.24
N GLN A 49 -14.18 9.90 11.78
CA GLN A 49 -15.53 10.14 11.25
C GLN A 49 -15.58 9.87 9.74
N PHE A 50 -16.08 8.69 9.35
CA PHE A 50 -16.15 8.29 7.95
C PHE A 50 -17.55 8.60 7.40
N THR A 51 -17.63 9.43 6.37
CA THR A 51 -18.89 9.64 5.64
C THR A 51 -19.24 8.41 4.79
N PRO A 52 -20.49 8.25 4.34
CA PRO A 52 -20.85 7.18 3.41
C PRO A 52 -20.00 7.18 2.13
N ALA A 53 -19.65 8.35 1.61
CA ALA A 53 -18.76 8.48 0.46
C ALA A 53 -17.34 7.98 0.77
N THR A 54 -16.80 8.32 1.94
CA THR A 54 -15.48 7.82 2.39
C THR A 54 -15.45 6.30 2.48
N LEU A 55 -16.50 5.69 3.03
CA LEU A 55 -16.62 4.23 3.13
C LEU A 55 -16.72 3.58 1.74
N LEU A 56 -17.53 4.14 0.84
CA LEU A 56 -17.64 3.66 -0.54
C LEU A 56 -16.28 3.71 -1.26
N PHE A 57 -15.57 4.83 -1.17
CA PHE A 57 -14.24 4.94 -1.79
C PHE A 57 -13.22 4.01 -1.17
N ALA A 58 -13.24 3.82 0.15
CA ALA A 58 -12.36 2.86 0.82
C ALA A 58 -12.65 1.42 0.38
N GLN A 59 -13.91 1.05 0.16
CA GLN A 59 -14.29 -0.27 -0.36
C GLN A 59 -13.84 -0.47 -1.81
N LEU A 60 -14.07 0.52 -2.67
CA LEU A 60 -13.59 0.49 -4.06
C LEU A 60 -12.06 0.40 -4.11
N LEU A 61 -11.35 1.18 -3.29
CA LEU A 61 -9.90 1.09 -3.15
C LEU A 61 -9.45 -0.26 -2.60
N GLY A 62 -10.22 -0.85 -1.68
CA GLY A 62 -9.95 -2.20 -1.19
C GLY A 62 -10.01 -3.25 -2.30
N VAL A 63 -11.03 -3.19 -3.16
CA VAL A 63 -11.17 -4.09 -4.33
C VAL A 63 -10.03 -3.87 -5.32
N LEU A 64 -9.81 -2.62 -5.72
CA LEU A 64 -8.76 -2.26 -6.68
C LEU A 64 -7.36 -2.63 -6.15
N GLY A 65 -7.11 -2.35 -4.87
CA GLY A 65 -5.88 -2.71 -4.16
C GLY A 65 -5.70 -4.23 -4.14
N ALA A 66 -6.71 -5.00 -3.74
CA ALA A 66 -6.64 -6.46 -3.73
C ALA A 66 -6.36 -7.04 -5.13
N CYS A 67 -7.04 -6.53 -6.17
CA CYS A 67 -6.79 -6.96 -7.55
C CYS A 67 -5.37 -6.60 -8.02
N TRP A 68 -4.91 -5.37 -7.79
CA TRP A 68 -3.57 -4.91 -8.15
C TRP A 68 -2.47 -5.71 -7.42
N ASN A 69 -2.61 -5.82 -6.10
CA ASN A 69 -1.65 -6.51 -5.25
C ASN A 69 -1.63 -8.02 -5.54
N GLY A 70 -2.80 -8.60 -5.83
CA GLY A 70 -2.91 -9.97 -6.31
C GLY A 70 -2.20 -10.19 -7.64
N ALA A 71 -2.40 -9.30 -8.63
CA ALA A 71 -1.71 -9.37 -9.91
C ALA A 71 -0.18 -9.36 -9.74
N ARG A 72 0.36 -8.49 -8.86
CA ARG A 72 1.79 -8.47 -8.53
C ARG A 72 2.26 -9.73 -7.82
N LEU A 73 1.45 -10.30 -6.94
CA LEU A 73 1.78 -11.54 -6.24
C LEU A 73 1.93 -12.73 -7.21
N PHE A 74 1.03 -12.83 -8.20
CA PHE A 74 1.04 -13.91 -9.19
C PHE A 74 2.01 -13.66 -10.36
N ARG A 75 2.29 -12.40 -10.69
CA ARG A 75 3.22 -12.02 -11.78
C ARG A 75 4.34 -11.08 -11.29
N PRO A 76 5.15 -11.49 -10.29
CA PRO A 76 6.19 -10.63 -9.71
C PRO A 76 7.36 -10.35 -10.66
N ASP A 77 7.47 -11.14 -11.73
CA ASP A 77 8.54 -11.06 -12.74
C ASP A 77 8.17 -10.21 -13.96
N ASP A 78 6.90 -9.78 -14.07
CA ASP A 78 6.49 -8.92 -15.16
C ASP A 78 7.15 -7.54 -15.03
N ARG A 79 8.05 -7.25 -15.96
CA ARG A 79 8.85 -6.02 -15.97
C ARG A 79 7.99 -4.76 -16.06
N ARG A 80 6.91 -4.78 -16.84
CA ARG A 80 6.05 -3.61 -17.01
C ARG A 80 5.26 -3.38 -15.73
N LEU A 81 4.68 -4.45 -15.18
CA LEU A 81 3.94 -4.38 -13.93
C LEU A 81 4.82 -3.86 -12.78
N LEU A 82 6.05 -4.37 -12.66
CA LEU A 82 7.00 -3.94 -11.64
C LEU A 82 7.45 -2.48 -11.81
N GLY A 83 7.60 -2.02 -13.05
CA GLY A 83 7.94 -0.62 -13.35
C GLY A 83 6.81 0.33 -12.96
N ILE A 84 5.57 0.00 -13.32
CA ILE A 84 4.39 0.78 -12.93
C ILE A 84 4.24 0.77 -11.40
N ASP A 85 4.43 -0.40 -10.78
CA ASP A 85 4.36 -0.53 -9.33
C ASP A 85 5.35 0.40 -8.61
N ALA A 86 6.62 0.41 -9.04
CA ALA A 86 7.64 1.23 -8.41
C ALA A 86 7.27 2.73 -8.42
N VAL A 87 6.70 3.22 -9.52
CA VAL A 87 6.23 4.61 -9.65
C VAL A 87 4.97 4.86 -8.82
N ALA A 88 4.01 3.93 -8.85
CA ALA A 88 2.77 4.03 -8.08
C ALA A 88 3.05 4.12 -6.57
N ARG A 89 3.98 3.32 -6.06
CA ARG A 89 4.42 3.37 -4.66
C ARG A 89 5.01 4.72 -4.27
N LEU A 90 5.84 5.33 -5.13
CA LEU A 90 6.35 6.68 -4.88
C LEU A 90 5.21 7.71 -4.85
N ALA A 91 4.24 7.61 -5.76
CA ALA A 91 3.09 8.51 -5.79
C ALA A 91 2.26 8.37 -4.50
N VAL A 92 2.00 7.16 -4.03
CA VAL A 92 1.32 6.90 -2.75
C VAL A 92 2.12 7.48 -1.58
N ALA A 93 3.44 7.24 -1.52
CA ALA A 93 4.30 7.79 -0.47
C ALA A 93 4.23 9.32 -0.42
N VAL A 94 4.27 9.99 -1.58
CA VAL A 94 4.13 11.47 -1.67
C VAL A 94 2.78 11.93 -1.13
N LEU A 95 1.68 11.27 -1.54
CA LEU A 95 0.34 11.61 -1.04
C LEU A 95 0.25 11.43 0.48
N LEU A 96 0.79 10.34 1.03
CA LEU A 96 0.82 10.09 2.47
C LEU A 96 1.65 11.15 3.22
N VAL A 97 2.80 11.57 2.68
CA VAL A 97 3.62 12.64 3.27
C VAL A 97 2.87 13.96 3.27
N ILE A 98 2.18 14.33 2.18
CA ILE A 98 1.34 15.54 2.14
C ILE A 98 0.28 15.49 3.24
N GLN A 99 -0.38 14.34 3.42
CA GLN A 99 -1.39 14.17 4.47
C GLN A 99 -0.79 14.29 5.88
N LEU A 100 0.39 13.72 6.12
CA LEU A 100 1.09 13.86 7.40
C LEU A 100 1.41 15.33 7.72
N VAL A 101 1.82 16.13 6.73
CA VAL A 101 2.08 17.58 6.91
C VAL A 101 0.83 18.35 7.34
N VAL A 102 -0.36 17.96 6.88
CA VAL A 102 -1.63 18.60 7.27
C VAL A 102 -2.27 17.98 8.52
N GLY A 103 -1.54 17.10 9.23
CA GLY A 103 -1.94 16.52 10.52
C GLY A 103 -2.75 15.24 10.43
N ALA A 104 -2.46 14.38 9.46
CA ALA A 104 -2.98 13.02 9.41
C ALA A 104 -2.46 12.15 10.58
N PRO A 105 -3.09 10.99 10.86
CA PRO A 105 -2.62 10.08 11.88
C PRO A 105 -1.15 9.69 11.65
N PRO A 106 -0.30 9.70 12.70
CA PRO A 106 1.12 9.40 12.57
C PRO A 106 1.38 7.97 12.09
N ALA A 107 0.42 7.06 12.24
CA ALA A 107 0.49 5.70 11.71
C ALA A 107 0.70 5.68 10.18
N LEU A 108 0.27 6.71 9.44
CA LEU A 108 0.55 6.84 8.01
C LEU A 108 2.05 6.87 7.69
N GLY A 109 2.90 7.28 8.66
CA GLY A 109 4.35 7.23 8.52
C GLY A 109 4.88 5.81 8.30
N PHE A 110 4.27 4.78 8.89
CA PHE A 110 4.66 3.40 8.62
C PHE A 110 4.41 3.01 7.16
N PHE A 111 3.27 3.44 6.61
CA PHE A 111 2.94 3.21 5.20
C PHE A 111 3.91 3.94 4.27
N VAL A 112 4.31 5.18 4.59
CA VAL A 112 5.35 5.90 3.83
C VAL A 112 6.63 5.07 3.78
N VAL A 113 7.09 4.55 4.92
CA VAL A 113 8.30 3.71 4.97
C VAL A 113 8.15 2.46 4.12
N THR A 114 7.02 1.74 4.25
CA THR A 114 6.81 0.51 3.47
C THR A 114 6.74 0.80 1.97
N GLU A 115 6.14 1.91 1.55
CA GLU A 115 6.07 2.30 0.14
C GLU A 115 7.45 2.64 -0.43
N LEU A 116 8.26 3.41 0.31
CA LEU A 116 9.62 3.77 -0.12
C LEU A 116 10.54 2.54 -0.19
N VAL A 117 10.45 1.63 0.79
CA VAL A 117 11.19 0.36 0.77
C VAL A 117 10.75 -0.50 -0.41
N GLY A 118 9.44 -0.66 -0.63
CA GLY A 118 8.88 -1.42 -1.76
C GLY A 118 9.34 -0.87 -3.11
N ALA A 119 9.25 0.46 -3.30
CA ALA A 119 9.70 1.14 -4.50
C ALA A 119 11.20 0.92 -4.73
N THR A 120 12.01 1.09 -3.69
CA THR A 120 13.47 0.88 -3.77
C THR A 120 13.81 -0.54 -4.21
N LEU A 121 13.17 -1.56 -3.62
CA LEU A 121 13.38 -2.95 -3.99
C LEU A 121 12.98 -3.23 -5.45
N ALA A 122 11.84 -2.67 -5.90
CA ALA A 122 11.40 -2.80 -7.28
C ALA A 122 12.40 -2.17 -8.26
N PHE A 123 12.87 -0.94 -8.00
CA PHE A 123 13.88 -0.29 -8.84
C PHE A 123 15.22 -1.04 -8.85
N LEU A 124 15.69 -1.52 -7.69
CA LEU A 124 16.93 -2.31 -7.62
C LEU A 124 16.81 -3.61 -8.43
N TYR A 125 15.67 -4.27 -8.38
CA TYR A 125 15.41 -5.46 -9.17
C TYR A 125 15.39 -5.15 -10.68
N LEU A 126 14.70 -4.09 -11.11
CA LEU A 126 14.67 -3.65 -12.50
C LEU A 126 16.06 -3.28 -13.02
N ARG A 127 16.86 -2.57 -12.22
CA ARG A 127 18.25 -2.21 -12.57
C ARG A 127 19.13 -3.46 -12.77
N ARG A 128 19.03 -4.44 -11.86
CA ARG A 128 19.78 -5.71 -11.96
C ARG A 128 19.37 -6.51 -13.19
N ARG A 129 18.07 -6.60 -13.48
CA ARG A 129 17.56 -7.30 -14.68
C ARG A 129 18.02 -6.61 -15.96
N ARG A 130 17.96 -5.28 -16.04
CA ARG A 130 18.45 -4.52 -17.21
C ARG A 130 19.95 -4.74 -17.46
N ALA A 131 20.76 -4.78 -16.40
CA ALA A 131 22.19 -5.09 -16.51
C ALA A 131 22.47 -6.53 -16.98
N ALA A 132 21.52 -7.45 -16.75
CA ALA A 132 21.61 -8.86 -17.17
C ALA A 132 21.06 -9.11 -18.59
N GLY A 133 20.74 -8.07 -19.37
CA GLY A 133 20.29 -8.20 -20.77
C GLY A 133 18.83 -8.61 -20.95
N TRP A 134 18.00 -8.42 -19.90
CA TRP A 134 16.54 -8.56 -19.97
C TRP A 134 15.86 -7.33 -20.57
#